data_AF-A0A225VX11-F1
#
_entry.id   AF-A0A225VX11-F1
#
_cell.length_a   1.000
_cell.length_b   1.000
_cell.length_c   1.000
_cell.angle_alpha   90.00
_cell.angle_beta   90.00
_cell.angle_gamma   90.00
#
_symmetry.space_group_name_H-M   'P 1'
#
loop_
_entity.id
_entity.type
_entity.pdbx_description
1 polymer ?
#
loop_
_entity_poly.entity_id
_entity_poly.type
_entity_poly.pdbx_seq_one_letter_code
_entity_poly.pdbx_strand_id
1 'polypeptide(L)'
;MVRELMTLRYETYAERYGKAKNNAAIGACWVLLTTDLSDSVSIVISIEQCKNKESEVAEPPGLNLMEGFWAGSPGMNGQTLANSEIDGAPLLSDA
;
A
#
# COMPACT_ATOMS: atom_id res chain seq x y z
N MET A 1 -20.21 10.64 7.56
CA MET A 1 -20.01 9.90 6.28
C MET A 1 -18.60 9.33 6.15
N VAL A 2 -17.54 10.14 5.96
CA VAL A 2 -16.17 9.62 5.74
C VAL A 2 -15.64 8.78 6.92
N ARG A 3 -15.84 9.25 8.16
CA ARG A 3 -15.44 8.51 9.37
C ARG A 3 -16.10 7.12 9.43
N GLU A 4 -17.41 7.08 9.22
CA GLU A 4 -18.19 5.84 9.20
C GLU A 4 -17.72 4.89 8.09
N LEU A 5 -17.45 5.41 6.89
CA LEU A 5 -16.91 4.64 5.76
C LEU A 5 -15.54 4.02 6.10
N MET A 6 -14.63 4.80 6.69
CA MET A 6 -13.30 4.31 7.07
C MET A 6 -13.39 3.26 8.18
N THR A 7 -14.24 3.47 9.19
CA THR A 7 -14.48 2.54 10.29
C THR A 7 -15.06 1.22 9.76
N LEU A 8 -16.10 1.28 8.94
CA LEU A 8 -16.71 0.09 8.36
C LEU A 8 -15.73 -0.68 7.46
N ARG A 9 -14.92 0.00 6.64
CA ARG A 9 -13.98 -0.66 5.73
C ARG A 9 -12.79 -1.28 6.44
N TYR A 10 -12.16 -0.53 7.35
CA TYR A 10 -10.85 -0.87 7.91
C TYR A 10 -10.92 -1.47 9.32
N GLU A 11 -12.07 -1.45 9.98
CA GLU A 11 -12.27 -2.09 11.28
C GLU A 11 -13.30 -3.22 11.18
N THR A 12 -14.54 -2.92 10.80
CA THR A 12 -15.64 -3.91 10.81
C THR A 12 -15.48 -4.98 9.71
N TYR A 13 -15.20 -4.56 8.48
CA TYR A 13 -15.13 -5.44 7.32
C TYR A 13 -13.70 -5.79 6.89
N ALA A 14 -12.68 -5.33 7.61
CA ALA A 14 -11.28 -5.53 7.24
C ALA A 14 -10.92 -7.00 6.99
N GLU A 15 -11.40 -7.89 7.85
CA GLU A 15 -11.15 -9.32 7.71
C GLU A 15 -11.81 -9.92 6.46
N ARG A 16 -13.05 -9.50 6.13
CA ARG A 16 -13.76 -9.95 4.93
C ARG A 16 -13.07 -9.48 3.66
N TYR A 17 -12.64 -8.22 3.63
CA TYR A 17 -11.86 -7.69 2.50
C TYR A 17 -10.51 -8.39 2.37
N GLY A 18 -9.80 -8.66 3.47
CA GLY A 18 -8.54 -9.39 3.46
C GLY A 18 -8.67 -10.85 3.01
N LYS A 19 -9.82 -11.48 3.27
CA LYS A 19 -10.13 -12.86 2.83
C LYS A 19 -10.62 -12.94 1.38
N ALA A 20 -11.06 -11.81 0.79
CA ALA A 20 -11.58 -11.79 -0.57
C ALA A 20 -10.44 -11.91 -1.60
N LYS A 21 -10.39 -13.04 -2.33
CA LYS A 21 -9.34 -13.33 -3.32
C LYS A 21 -9.74 -13.09 -4.78
N ASN A 22 -10.95 -12.59 -5.03
CA ASN A 22 -11.44 -12.32 -6.38
C ASN A 22 -12.37 -11.10 -6.41
N ASN A 23 -12.57 -10.52 -7.60
CA ASN A 23 -13.37 -9.32 -7.79
C ASN A 23 -14.84 -9.47 -7.36
N ALA A 24 -15.42 -10.67 -7.48
CA ALA A 24 -16.79 -10.92 -7.05
C ALA A 24 -16.92 -10.87 -5.52
N ALA A 25 -15.99 -11.47 -4.79
CA ALA A 25 -15.94 -11.44 -3.33
C ALA A 25 -15.69 -10.01 -2.82
N ILE A 26 -14.81 -9.26 -3.48
CA ILE A 26 -14.58 -7.84 -3.17
C ILE A 26 -15.86 -7.04 -3.43
N GLY A 27 -16.56 -7.29 -4.54
CA GLY A 27 -17.86 -6.68 -4.85
C GLY A 27 -18.92 -6.96 -3.80
N ALA A 28 -19.03 -8.19 -3.32
CA ALA A 28 -19.95 -8.56 -2.24
C ALA A 28 -19.63 -7.82 -0.93
N CYS A 29 -18.34 -7.66 -0.60
CA CYS A 29 -17.93 -6.86 0.57
C CYS A 29 -18.34 -5.40 0.43
N TRP A 30 -18.20 -4.83 -0.78
CA TRP A 30 -18.65 -3.46 -1.06
C TRP A 30 -20.16 -3.28 -0.93
N VAL A 31 -20.96 -4.24 -1.41
CA VAL A 31 -22.42 -4.21 -1.26
C VAL A 31 -22.80 -4.13 0.21
N LEU A 32 -22.27 -5.04 1.04
CA LEU A 32 -22.56 -5.09 2.48
C LEU A 32 -22.15 -3.79 3.18
N LEU A 33 -20.94 -3.31 2.90
CA LEU A 33 -20.45 -2.06 3.46
C LEU A 33 -21.37 -0.89 3.08
N THR A 34 -21.82 -0.82 1.83
CA THR A 34 -22.68 0.28 1.37
C THR A 34 -24.07 0.24 1.96
N THR A 35 -24.63 -0.96 2.20
CA THR A 35 -25.90 -1.12 2.91
C THR A 35 -25.79 -0.60 4.33
N ASP A 36 -24.79 -1.07 5.10
CA ASP A 36 -24.59 -0.65 6.48
C ASP A 36 -24.29 0.84 6.60
N LEU A 37 -23.48 1.38 5.68
CA LEU A 37 -23.19 2.82 5.65
C LEU A 37 -24.44 3.63 5.34
N SER A 38 -25.25 3.18 4.39
CA SER A 38 -26.50 3.86 4.01
C SER A 38 -27.48 3.91 5.18
N ASP A 39 -27.61 2.80 5.92
CA ASP A 39 -28.43 2.73 7.12
C ASP A 39 -27.87 3.65 8.23
N SER A 40 -26.55 3.63 8.44
CA SER A 40 -25.88 4.42 9.49
C SER A 40 -26.00 5.93 9.26
N VAL A 41 -25.97 6.39 8.00
CA VAL A 41 -26.09 7.82 7.67
C VAL A 41 -27.49 8.21 7.21
N SER A 42 -28.44 7.27 7.17
CA SER A 42 -29.81 7.45 6.68
C SER A 42 -29.90 8.09 5.27
N ILE A 43 -28.93 7.78 4.41
CA ILE A 43 -28.82 8.29 3.03
C ILE A 43 -28.52 7.09 2.11
N VAL A 44 -29.18 7.01 0.95
CA VAL A 44 -28.89 5.97 -0.04
C VAL A 44 -27.52 6.25 -0.68
N ILE A 45 -26.56 5.36 -0.47
CA ILE A 45 -25.19 5.49 -1.01
C ILE A 45 -24.89 4.31 -1.94
N SER A 46 -24.49 4.62 -3.16
CA SER A 46 -24.03 3.62 -4.13
C SER A 46 -22.58 3.18 -3.87
N ILE A 47 -22.21 1.97 -4.30
CA ILE A 47 -20.83 1.45 -4.24
C ILE A 47 -19.84 2.42 -4.90
N GLU A 48 -20.18 3.00 -6.04
CA GLU A 48 -19.32 3.96 -6.73
C GLU A 48 -19.08 5.23 -5.93
N GLN A 49 -20.10 5.71 -5.20
CA GLN A 49 -19.96 6.86 -4.31
C GLN A 49 -19.01 6.53 -3.15
N CYS A 50 -19.11 5.33 -2.56
CA CYS A 50 -18.18 4.88 -1.54
C CYS A 50 -16.74 4.75 -2.06
N LYS A 51 -16.56 4.19 -3.26
CA LYS A 51 -15.24 4.04 -3.89
C LYS A 51 -14.63 5.38 -4.25
N ASN A 52 -15.41 6.29 -4.83
CA ASN A 52 -14.93 7.65 -5.15
C ASN A 52 -14.59 8.41 -3.88
N LYS A 53 -15.40 8.29 -2.82
CA LYS A 53 -15.14 8.95 -1.55
C LYS A 53 -13.92 8.37 -0.85
N GLU A 54 -13.72 7.06 -0.94
CA GLU A 54 -12.49 6.45 -0.46
C GLU A 54 -11.29 6.89 -1.30
N SER A 55 -11.40 7.01 -2.63
CA SER A 55 -10.31 7.51 -3.47
C SER A 55 -9.98 8.98 -3.23
N GLU A 56 -10.99 9.82 -2.99
CA GLU A 56 -10.84 11.24 -2.61
C GLU A 56 -10.18 11.37 -1.23
N VAL A 57 -10.46 10.42 -0.34
CA VAL A 57 -9.77 10.28 0.95
C VAL A 57 -8.44 9.55 0.81
N ALA A 58 -8.22 8.80 -0.27
CA ALA A 58 -6.99 8.06 -0.66
C ALA A 58 -5.93 8.95 -1.32
N GLU A 59 -6.18 10.26 -1.41
CA GLU A 59 -5.13 11.27 -1.32
C GLU A 59 -4.93 11.82 0.12
N PRO A 60 -4.61 10.99 1.15
CA PRO A 60 -4.20 11.46 2.45
C PRO A 60 -2.66 11.41 2.54
N PRO A 61 -2.07 12.02 3.57
CA PRO A 61 -0.63 12.06 3.87
C PRO A 61 0.11 10.71 3.92
N GLY A 62 -0.53 9.57 3.65
CA GLY A 62 0.11 8.26 3.51
C GLY A 62 1.09 8.17 2.35
N LEU A 63 0.87 8.89 1.23
CA LEU A 63 1.85 8.96 0.15
C LEU A 63 3.11 9.73 0.60
N ASN A 64 2.94 10.80 1.36
CA ASN A 64 4.03 11.57 1.98
C ASN A 64 4.72 10.79 3.12
N LEU A 65 3.98 9.96 3.87
CA LEU A 65 4.53 9.06 4.89
C LEU A 65 5.32 7.90 4.25
N MET A 66 4.83 7.36 3.13
CA MET A 66 5.57 6.38 2.32
C MET A 66 6.80 7.04 1.72
N GLU A 67 6.68 8.17 1.04
CA GLU A 67 7.82 8.90 0.49
C GLU A 67 8.82 9.29 1.57
N GLY A 68 8.42 9.65 2.80
CA GLY A 68 9.34 9.85 3.91
C GLY A 68 10.07 8.58 4.36
N PHE A 69 9.41 7.42 4.32
CA PHE A 69 10.02 6.11 4.59
C PHE A 69 11.02 5.69 3.48
N TRP A 70 10.72 5.99 2.22
CA TRP A 70 11.56 5.67 1.06
C TRP A 70 12.68 6.71 0.80
N ALA A 71 12.41 8.00 1.04
CA ALA A 71 13.35 9.11 0.86
C ALA A 71 14.22 9.36 2.10
N GLY A 72 13.82 8.83 3.26
CA GLY A 72 14.52 8.95 4.54
C GLY A 72 15.60 7.90 4.81
N SER A 73 16.10 7.20 3.79
CA SER A 73 17.34 6.42 3.93
C SER A 73 18.54 7.29 3.52
N PRO A 74 19.21 8.00 4.46
CA PRO A 74 20.53 8.53 4.20
C PRO A 74 21.49 7.34 4.19
N GLY A 75 21.81 6.86 2.99
CA GLY A 75 23.05 6.17 2.64
C GLY A 75 23.51 5.00 3.54
N MET A 76 23.42 3.78 3.00
CA MET A 76 24.54 2.85 3.15
C MET A 76 24.87 2.19 1.81
N ASN A 77 25.55 3.02 1.02
CA ASN A 77 26.77 2.74 0.26
C ASN A 77 26.65 1.71 -0.86
N GLY A 78 26.64 2.24 -2.09
CA GLY A 78 27.07 1.51 -3.27
C GLY A 78 28.50 0.99 -3.12
N GLN A 79 28.68 -0.12 -2.42
CA GLN A 79 29.70 -1.07 -2.76
C GLN A 79 29.28 -1.68 -4.09
N THR A 80 29.66 -0.96 -5.14
CA THR A 80 29.92 -1.49 -6.46
C THR A 80 30.56 -2.86 -6.28
N LEU A 81 29.84 -3.93 -6.63
CA LEU A 81 30.48 -5.21 -6.93
C LEU A 81 31.19 -5.03 -8.29
N ALA A 82 32.16 -4.12 -8.32
CA ALA A 82 33.17 -4.08 -9.35
C ALA A 82 33.98 -5.33 -9.10
N ASN A 83 33.87 -6.25 -10.05
CA ASN A 83 34.77 -7.36 -10.24
C ASN A 83 36.21 -6.82 -10.25
N SER A 84 36.87 -6.78 -9.09
CA SER A 84 38.30 -6.49 -9.03
C SER A 84 39.02 -7.66 -9.64
N GLU A 85 39.41 -7.48 -10.90
CA GLU A 85 40.48 -8.21 -11.54
C GLU A 85 41.68 -8.23 -10.59
N ILE A 86 42.02 -9.41 -10.09
CA ILE A 86 43.21 -9.63 -9.28
C ILE A 86 44.41 -9.67 -10.23
N ASP A 87 44.89 -8.51 -10.67
CA ASP A 87 46.25 -8.40 -11.18
C ASP A 87 47.20 -8.27 -9.98
N GLY A 88 47.75 -9.42 -9.60
CA GLY A 88 48.74 -9.55 -8.56
C GLY A 88 50.00 -10.19 -9.12
N ALA A 89 50.70 -9.49 -10.01
CA ALA A 89 52.13 -9.76 -10.21
C ALA A 89 52.90 -9.27 -8.97
N PRO A 90 53.87 -10.08 -8.49
CA PRO A 90 55.17 -9.49 -8.25
C PRO A 90 56.33 -10.40 -8.73
N LEU A 91 57.15 -9.78 -9.58
CA LEU A 91 58.62 -9.73 -9.54
C LEU A 91 59.43 -11.06 -9.49
N LEU A 92 60.05 -11.36 -10.64
CA LEU A 92 61.49 -11.60 -10.85
C LEU A 92 62.26 -12.46 -9.82
N SER A 93 62.79 -13.61 -10.25
CA SER A 93 64.24 -13.94 -10.28
C SER A 93 64.53 -15.35 -10.79
N ASP A 94 65.20 -15.39 -11.95
CA ASP A 94 66.35 -16.22 -12.35
C ASP A 94 66.71 -17.49 -11.53
N ALA A 95 66.60 -18.67 -12.16
CA ALA A 95 67.60 -19.76 -12.20
C ALA A 95 67.07 -20.97 -13.01
#